data_AF-A0A2G6EQN5-F1
#
_entry.id   AF-A0A2G6EQN5-F1
#
_cell.length_a   1.000
_cell.length_b   1.000
_cell.length_c   1.000
_cell.angle_alpha   90.00
_cell.angle_beta   90.00
_cell.angle_gamma   90.00
#
_symmetry.space_group_name_H-M   'P 1'
#
loop_
_entity.id
_entity.type
_entity.pdbx_description
1 polymer ?
#
loop_
_entity_poly.entity_id
_entity_poly.type
_entity_poly.pdbx_seq_one_letter_code
_entity_poly.pdbx_strand_id
1 'polypeptide(L)' 'MNRQRNYDVLHAGGVPVKTWTQGVPFEDQAKQQLLNVAELPFVKPWVAAMPD' A
#
# COMPACT_ATOMS: atom_id res chain seq x y z
N MET A 1 -14.60 -17.56 9.76
CA MET A 1 -14.60 -16.08 9.73
C MET A 1 -13.80 -15.61 8.54
N ASN A 2 -14.45 -15.33 7.41
CA ASN A 2 -13.79 -14.73 6.26
C ASN A 2 -13.65 -13.21 6.52
N ARG A 3 -12.46 -12.75 6.91
CA ARG A 3 -12.14 -11.31 6.87
C ARG A 3 -12.03 -10.92 5.40
N GLN A 4 -13.12 -10.43 4.80
CA GLN A 4 -13.02 -9.67 3.57
C GLN A 4 -12.22 -8.40 3.89
N ARG A 5 -10.97 -8.37 3.43
CA ARG A 5 -10.12 -7.18 3.54
C ARG A 5 -10.55 -6.24 2.42
N ASN A 6 -11.08 -5.07 2.77
CA ASN A 6 -11.50 -4.05 1.82
C ASN A 6 -10.31 -3.22 1.28
N TYR A 7 -9.12 -3.83 1.21
CA TYR A 7 -7.87 -3.20 0.81
C TYR A 7 -6.92 -4.25 0.23
N ASP A 8 -6.12 -3.83 -0.73
CA ASP A 8 -5.00 -4.61 -1.25
C ASP A 8 -3.76 -4.41 -0.40
N VAL A 9 -2.85 -5.39 -0.45
CA VAL A 9 -1.56 -5.31 0.21
C VAL A 9 -0.46 -5.48 -0.83
N LEU A 10 0.39 -4.46 -0.98
CA LEU A 10 1.59 -4.52 -1.79
C LEU A 10 2.81 -4.79 -0.89
N HIS A 11 3.78 -5.54 -1.40
CA HIS A 11 5.05 -5.84 -0.73
C HIS A 11 6.21 -5.70 -1.71
N ALA A 12 7.24 -4.94 -1.33
CA ALA A 12 8.55 -4.95 -1.97
C ALA A 12 9.61 -4.60 -0.91
N GLY A 13 10.11 -5.61 -0.20
CA GLY A 13 11.31 -5.44 0.64
C GLY A 13 11.22 -4.42 1.77
N GLY A 14 10.14 -4.40 2.56
CA GLY A 14 9.98 -3.42 3.64
C GLY A 14 8.73 -3.68 4.47
N VAL A 15 8.10 -2.61 4.93
CA VAL A 15 6.78 -2.74 5.58
C VAL A 15 5.66 -2.94 4.55
N PRO A 16 4.53 -3.60 4.89
CA PRO A 16 3.42 -3.74 3.95
C PRO A 16 2.82 -2.38 3.58
N VAL A 17 2.46 -2.21 2.31
CA VAL A 17 1.64 -1.09 1.85
C VAL A 17 0.20 -1.56 1.74
N LYS A 18 -0.73 -0.85 2.37
CA LYS A 18 -2.17 -1.11 2.30
C LYS A 18 -2.86 -0.07 1.45
N THR A 19 -3.63 -0.49 0.45
CA THR A 19 -4.27 0.42 -0.49
C THR A 19 -5.77 0.20 -0.56
N TRP A 20 -6.55 1.26 -0.38
CA TRP A 20 -8.02 1.26 -0.48
C TRP A 20 -8.51 1.81 -1.83
N THR A 21 -7.74 1.58 -2.89
CA THR A 21 -7.97 2.16 -4.23
C THR A 21 -8.79 1.25 -5.16
N GLN A 22 -9.54 0.30 -4.59
CA GLN A 22 -10.41 -0.59 -5.36
C GLN A 22 -11.48 0.23 -6.11
N GLY A 23 -11.46 0.13 -7.45
CA GLY A 23 -12.37 0.90 -8.31
C GLY A 23 -11.92 2.33 -8.63
N VAL A 24 -10.76 2.76 -8.14
CA VAL A 24 -10.16 4.07 -8.42
C VAL A 24 -8.90 3.90 -9.27
N PRO A 25 -8.65 4.75 -10.29
CA PRO A 25 -7.41 4.70 -11.05
C PRO A 25 -6.19 4.76 -10.13
N PHE A 26 -5.35 3.73 -10.21
CA PHE A 26 -4.15 3.62 -9.39
C PHE A 26 -2.94 3.37 -10.28
N GLU A 27 -2.28 4.47 -10.66
CA GLU A 27 -1.15 4.47 -11.59
C GLU A 27 0.04 3.68 -11.02
N ASP A 28 0.77 2.99 -11.91
CA ASP A 28 1.91 2.17 -11.49
C ASP A 28 3.05 3.00 -10.89
N GLN A 29 3.24 4.25 -11.34
CA GLN A 29 4.22 5.15 -10.75
C GLN A 29 3.88 5.50 -9.29
N ALA A 30 2.59 5.65 -8.94
CA ALA A 30 2.15 5.88 -7.57
C ALA A 30 2.38 4.64 -6.70
N LYS A 31 2.15 3.43 -7.24
CA LYS A 31 2.50 2.17 -6.55
C LYS A 31 3.99 2.12 -6.24
N GLN A 32 4.84 2.42 -7.23
CA GLN A 32 6.29 2.42 -7.04
C GLN A 32 6.76 3.43 -5.98
N GLN A 33 6.17 4.62 -5.93
CA GLN A 33 6.49 5.58 -4.87
C GLN A 33 6.14 5.04 -3.48
N LEU A 34 4.97 4.42 -3.31
CA LEU A 34 4.57 3.82 -2.03
C LEU A 34 5.50 2.68 -1.62
N LEU A 35 5.95 1.87 -2.59
CA LEU A 35 6.92 0.80 -2.34
C LEU A 35 8.27 1.38 -1.89
N ASN A 36 8.80 2.39 -2.59
CA ASN A 36 10.05 3.04 -2.19
C ASN A 36 9.97 3.65 -0.77
N VAL A 37 8.82 4.24 -0.42
CA VAL A 37 8.58 4.77 0.94
C VAL A 37 8.55 3.64 1.97
N ALA A 38 7.96 2.49 1.62
CA ALA A 38 7.88 1.34 2.51
C ALA A 38 9.23 0.67 2.81
N GLU A 39 10.25 0.92 1.99
CA GLU A 39 11.62 0.44 2.19
C GLU A 39 12.45 1.34 3.12
N LEU A 40 11.97 2.54 3.45
CA LEU A 40 12.72 3.47 4.30
C LEU A 40 12.86 2.93 5.74
N PRO A 41 14.06 2.98 6.35
CA PRO A 41 14.36 2.28 7.60
C PRO A 41 13.60 2.80 8.84
N PHE A 42 13.01 3.99 8.73
CA PHE A 42 12.23 4.63 9.79
C PHE A 42 10.71 4.52 9.59
N VAL A 43 10.25 4.00 8.45
CA VAL A 43 8.83 3.78 8.20
C VAL A 43 8.38 2.47 8.85
N LYS A 44 7.52 2.58 9.85
CA LYS A 44 6.94 1.46 10.61
C LYS A 44 5.51 1.83 11.03
N PRO A 45 4.55 0.90 11.13
CA PRO A 45 4.60 -0.53 10.80
C PRO A 45 4.10 -0.87 9.38
N TRP A 46 3.56 0.11 8.65
CA TRP A 46 2.98 -0.04 7.31
C TRP A 46 2.83 1.33 6.64
N VAL A 47 2.58 1.33 5.33
CA VAL A 47 2.16 2.52 4.57
C VAL A 47 0.69 2.36 4.19
N ALA A 48 -0.08 3.45 4.22
CA ALA A 48 -1.49 3.45 3.83
C ALA A 48 -1.71 4.40 2.64
N ALA A 49 -2.43 3.95 1.62
CA ALA A 49 -2.89 4.78 0.51
C ALA A 49 -4.41 4.69 0.40
N MET A 50 -5.06 5.85 0.42
CA MET A 50 -6.51 5.98 0.30
C MET A 50 -6.81 6.82 -0.95
N PRO A 51 -7.89 6.51 -1.68
CA PRO A 51 -8.45 7.47 -2.63
C PRO A 51 -8.99 8.66 -1.82
N ASP A 52 -8.68 9.88 -2.25
CA ASP A 52 -9.29 11.10 -1.70
C ASP A 52 -10.81 11.11 -1.97
#